data_AF-A0A3G5U5C3-F1
#
_entry.id   AF-A0A3G5U5C3-F1
#
_cell.length_a   1.000
_cell.length_b   1.000
_cell.length_c   1.000
_cell.angle_alpha   90.00
_cell.angle_beta   90.00
_cell.angle_gamma   90.00
#
_symmetry.space_group_name_H-M   'P 1'
#
loop_
_entity.id
_entity.type
_entity.pdbx_description
1 polymer ?
#
loop_
_entity_poly.entity_id
_entity_poly.type
_entity_poly.pdbx_seq_one_letter_code
_entity_poly.pdbx_strand_id
1 'polypeptide(L)' 'MELGFCNFRGCWKNATTEGHIYGHSKTEIKDGFIPVVACDEHAKEKDFYRYIEKKENATK' A
#
# COMPACT_ATOMS: atom_id res chain seq x y z
N MET A 1 6.97 -11.00 -9.17
CA MET A 1 7.22 -10.38 -7.85
C MET A 1 6.17 -10.94 -6.91
N GLU A 2 6.55 -11.87 -6.03
CA GLU A 2 5.62 -12.40 -5.03
C GLU A 2 5.61 -11.43 -3.85
N LEU A 3 4.65 -10.49 -3.86
CA LEU A 3 4.48 -9.47 -2.82
C LEU A 3 4.00 -10.06 -1.47
N GLY A 4 3.77 -11.38 -1.42
CA GLY A 4 3.21 -12.06 -0.27
C GLY A 4 1.68 -11.97 -0.21
N PHE A 5 1.14 -12.03 1.00
CA PHE A 5 -0.29 -11.88 1.26
C PHE A 5 -0.65 -10.41 1.50
N CYS A 6 -1.89 -10.05 1.19
CA CYS A 6 -2.41 -8.72 1.47
C CYS A 6 -2.32 -8.40 2.98
N ASN A 7 -1.75 -7.24 3.32
CA ASN A 7 -1.64 -6.77 4.71
C ASN A 7 -2.98 -6.29 5.30
N PHE A 8 -4.07 -6.35 4.52
CA PHE A 8 -5.38 -6.02 5.03
C PHE A 8 -5.86 -7.07 6.03
N ARG A 9 -6.35 -6.61 7.18
CA ARG A 9 -6.72 -7.50 8.29
C ARG A 9 -7.90 -8.38 7.88
N GLY A 10 -7.67 -9.70 7.85
CA GLY A 10 -8.68 -10.67 7.43
C GLY A 10 -8.68 -10.96 5.92
N CYS A 11 -7.70 -10.45 5.16
CA CYS A 11 -7.48 -10.83 3.78
C CYS A 11 -6.38 -11.90 3.67
N TRP A 12 -6.64 -12.96 2.92
CA TRP A 12 -5.65 -13.98 2.56
C TRP A 12 -5.39 -14.05 1.05
N LYS A 13 -5.84 -13.04 0.30
CA LYS A 13 -5.52 -12.92 -1.12
C LYS A 13 -4.05 -12.53 -1.29
N ASN A 14 -3.43 -12.97 -2.37
CA ASN A 14 -2.09 -12.52 -2.74
C ASN A 14 -2.10 -11.01 -3.01
N ALA A 15 -1.08 -10.32 -2.52
CA ALA A 15 -0.89 -8.92 -2.81
C ALA A 15 -0.47 -8.73 -4.27
N THR A 16 -1.05 -7.72 -4.91
CA THR A 16 -0.82 -7.39 -6.33
C THR A 16 -0.34 -5.96 -6.52
N THR A 17 -0.32 -5.16 -5.44
CA THR A 17 0.03 -3.75 -5.48
C THR A 17 0.74 -3.38 -4.18
N GLU A 18 1.82 -2.61 -4.31
CA GLU A 18 2.52 -1.99 -3.18
C GLU A 18 2.00 -0.56 -2.99
N GLY A 19 2.02 -0.06 -1.76
CA GLY A 19 1.55 1.26 -1.43
C GLY A 19 1.80 1.61 0.02
N HIS A 20 1.05 2.58 0.52
CA HIS A 20 1.13 3.02 1.91
C HIS A 20 -0.26 3.29 2.46
N ILE A 21 -0.43 3.07 3.75
CA ILE A 21 -1.59 3.55 4.51
C ILE A 21 -1.14 4.70 5.39
N TYR A 22 -2.04 5.67 5.60
CA TYR A 22 -1.83 6.72 6.59
C TYR A 22 -2.35 6.23 7.93
N GLY A 23 -1.52 6.26 8.96
CA GLY A 23 -1.96 5.82 10.28
C GLY A 23 -0.99 6.19 11.39
N HIS A 24 -1.44 5.92 12.61
CA HIS A 24 -0.65 6.13 13.81
C HIS A 24 0.04 4.83 14.21
N SER A 25 1.38 4.80 14.07
CA SER A 25 2.19 3.70 14.59
C SER A 25 2.24 3.77 16.11
N LYS A 26 1.94 2.67 16.81
CA LYS A 26 2.02 2.62 18.30
C LYS A 26 3.41 2.95 18.86
N THR A 27 4.45 2.82 18.05
CA THR A 27 5.85 3.07 18.40
C THR A 27 6.33 4.48 18.05
N GLU A 28 5.58 5.24 17.24
CA GLU A 28 5.95 6.61 16.87
C GLU A 28 4.94 7.60 17.43
N ILE A 29 5.43 8.71 17.96
CA ILE A 29 4.59 9.78 18.53
C ILE A 29 3.79 10.50 17.43
N LYS A 30 4.05 10.21 16.15
CA LYS A 30 3.45 10.88 15.00
C LYS A 30 2.78 9.91 14.05
N ASP A 31 1.71 10.38 13.44
CA ASP A 31 1.09 9.76 12.28
C ASP A 31 2.04 9.83 11.08
N GLY A 32 2.01 8.79 10.25
CA GLY A 32 2.90 8.68 9.11
C GLY A 32 2.36 7.73 8.03
N PHE A 33 3.09 7.68 6.92
CA PHE A 33 2.82 6.73 5.85
C PHE A 33 3.55 5.42 6.13
N ILE A 34 2.78 4.36 6.31
CA ILE A 34 3.28 3.02 6.59
C ILE A 34 3.25 2.22 5.30
N PRO A 35 4.41 1.77 4.78
CA PRO A 35 4.47 1.00 3.53
C PRO A 35 3.82 -0.37 3.75
N VAL A 36 2.85 -0.73 2.91
CA VAL A 36 2.14 -2.01 2.96
C VAL A 36 1.79 -2.52 1.57
N VAL A 37 1.53 -3.83 1.49
CA VAL A 37 1.14 -4.50 0.25
C VAL A 37 -0.34 -4.89 0.30
N ALA A 38 -1.06 -4.68 -0.80
CA ALA A 38 -2.50 -4.92 -0.90
C ALA A 38 -2.86 -5.71 -2.16
N CYS A 39 -3.97 -6.45 -2.11
CA CYS A 39 -4.59 -7.02 -3.31
C CYS A 39 -5.42 -5.96 -4.04
N ASP A 40 -5.79 -6.19 -5.30
CA ASP A 40 -6.45 -5.18 -6.15
C ASP A 40 -7.78 -4.64 -5.57
N GLU A 41 -8.46 -5.43 -4.74
CA GLU A 41 -9.68 -5.05 -4.02
C GLU A 41 -9.39 -4.00 -2.94
N HIS A 42 -8.46 -4.29 -2.03
CA HIS A 42 -8.08 -3.36 -0.95
C HIS A 42 -7.24 -2.19 -1.48
N ALA A 43 -6.57 -2.35 -2.62
CA ALA A 43 -5.85 -1.27 -3.27
C ALA A 43 -6.77 -0.16 -3.84
N LYS A 44 -8.10 -0.36 -3.82
CA LYS A 44 -9.12 0.63 -4.17
C LYS A 44 -9.71 1.35 -2.97
N GLU A 45 -9.34 0.96 -1.75
CA GLU A 45 -9.80 1.65 -0.55
C GLU A 45 -9.21 3.06 -0.48
N LYS A 46 -10.00 3.99 0.05
CA LYS A 46 -9.63 5.41 0.12
C LYS A 46 -8.40 5.66 1.00
N ASP A 47 -8.20 4.79 1.99
CA ASP A 47 -7.11 4.85 2.95
C ASP A 47 -5.81 4.20 2.43
N PHE A 48 -5.85 3.57 1.24
CA PHE A 48 -4.68 2.98 0.59
C PHE A 48 -4.14 3.88 -0.52
N TYR A 49 -2.95 4.41 -0.29
CA TYR A 49 -2.19 5.18 -1.28
C TYR A 49 -1.33 4.21 -2.09
N ARG A 50 -1.83 3.78 -3.27
CA ARG A 50 -1.06 2.95 -4.19
C ARG A 50 0.28 3.64 -4.49
N TYR A 51 1.38 2.89 -4.44
CA TYR A 51 2.66 3.33 -5.00
C TYR A 51 2.48 3.31 -6.51
N ILE A 52 1.83 4.34 -7.03
CA ILE A 52 1.94 4.63 -8.45
C ILE A 52 3.37 5.12 -8.56
N GLU A 53 4.29 4.23 -8.93
CA GLU A 53 5.47 4.65 -9.66
C GLU A 53 4.90 5.54 -10.74
N LYS A 54 5.04 6.87 -10.56
CA LYS A 54 4.95 7.76 -11.69
C LYS A 54 6.03 7.21 -12.59
N LYS A 55 5.64 6.38 -13.56
CA LYS A 55 6.24 6.42 -14.88
C LYS A 55 6.05 7.86 -15.28
N GLU A 56 6.98 8.70 -14.80
CA GLU A 56 7.31 9.91 -15.50
C GLU A 56 7.45 9.45 -16.93
N ASN A 57 6.49 9.89 -17.73
CA ASN A 57 6.79 10.22 -19.10
C ASN A 57 7.94 11.24 -19.01
N ALA A 58 9.17 10.76 -18.80
CA ALA A 58 10.38 11.44 -19.21
C ALA A 58 10.48 11.25 -20.72
N THR A 59 9.44 11.70 -21.43
CA THR A 59 9.47 11.97 -22.85
C THR A 59 9.75 13.46 -22.92
N LYS A 60 11.04 13.82 -22.93
CA LYS A 60 11.45 15.14 -23.38
C LYS A 60 12.74 15.01 -24.18
#